data_AF-P29181-F1
#
_entry.id   AF-P29181-F1
#
_cell.length_a   1.000
_cell.length_b   1.000
_cell.length_c   1.000
_cell.angle_alpha   90.00
_cell.angle_beta   90.00
_cell.angle_gamma   90.00
#
_symmetry.space_group_name_H-M   'P 1'
#
loop_
_entity.id
_entity.type
_entity.pdbx_description
1 polymer ?
#
loop_
_entity_poly.entity_id
_entity_poly.type
_entity_poly.pdbx_seq_one_letter_code
_entity_poly.pdbx_strand_id
1 'polypeptide(L)' 'LTCLNCPEVYCRRFQICRDGEKICFKKFDQRNLLGKRYRRGCAATCPEAKPREIVQCCSTDKCNR' A
#
# COMPACT_ATOMS: atom_id res chain seq x y z
N LEU A 1 -6.23 12.64 1.41
CA LEU A 1 -6.12 11.23 0.99
C LEU A 1 -6.04 10.36 2.23
N THR A 2 -6.83 9.30 2.28
CA THR A 2 -6.82 8.30 3.36
C THR A 2 -6.39 6.96 2.77
N CYS A 3 -5.36 6.31 3.30
CA CYS A 3 -4.86 5.04 2.78
C CYS A 3 -5.00 3.92 3.82
N LEU A 4 -5.17 2.69 3.36
CA LEU A 4 -5.06 1.51 4.22
C LEU A 4 -3.62 1.35 4.71
N ASN A 5 -3.44 0.86 5.93
CA ASN A 5 -2.12 0.76 6.59
C ASN A 5 -1.91 -0.54 7.38
N CYS A 6 -2.66 -1.59 7.06
CA CYS A 6 -2.49 -2.90 7.69
C CYS A 6 -1.94 -3.95 6.71
N PRO A 7 -1.42 -5.08 7.20
CA PRO A 7 -0.87 -6.13 6.35
C PRO A 7 -1.88 -7.17 5.84
N GLU A 8 -3.06 -7.29 6.43
CA GLU A 8 -4.02 -8.34 6.12
C GLU A 8 -4.76 -8.08 4.79
N VAL A 9 -5.31 -9.13 4.17
CA VAL A 9 -6.21 -9.01 3.01
C VAL A 9 -7.47 -8.21 3.40
N TYR A 10 -8.04 -8.51 4.56
CA TYR A 10 -9.19 -7.80 5.12
C TYR A 10 -8.74 -6.63 5.99
N CYS A 11 -8.38 -5.54 5.33
CA CYS A 11 -7.91 -4.34 6.02
C CYS A 11 -9.04 -3.39 6.41
N ARG A 12 -9.13 -3.06 7.71
CA ARG A 12 -10.01 -1.99 8.20
C ARG A 12 -9.25 -0.79 8.78
N ARG A 13 -7.94 -0.93 9.02
CA ARG A 13 -7.11 0.17 9.54
C ARG A 13 -6.72 1.09 8.40
N PHE A 14 -6.77 2.38 8.69
CA PHE A 14 -6.41 3.44 7.76
C PHE A 14 -5.62 4.52 8.48
N GLN A 15 -4.91 5.31 7.69
CA GLN A 15 -4.23 6.52 8.13
C GLN A 15 -4.59 7.67 7.19
N ILE A 16 -4.64 8.87 7.75
CA ILE A 16 -4.71 10.11 6.98
C ILE A 16 -3.30 10.43 6.49
N CYS A 17 -3.15 10.67 5.19
CA CYS A 17 -1.86 11.02 4.61
C CYS A 17 -1.46 12.45 4.96
N ARG A 18 -0.15 12.68 5.11
CA ARG A 18 0.40 14.02 5.35
C ARG A 18 0.27 14.88 4.10
N ASP A 19 0.40 16.19 4.28
CA ASP A 19 0.49 17.12 3.16
C ASP A 19 1.67 16.73 2.25
N GLY A 20 1.40 16.65 0.95
CA GLY A 20 2.37 16.17 -0.06
C GLY A 20 2.29 14.67 -0.36
N GLU A 21 1.71 13.85 0.53
CA GLU A 21 1.50 12.42 0.27
C GLU A 21 0.20 12.18 -0.51
N LYS A 22 0.28 12.30 -1.84
CA LYS A 22 -0.87 12.24 -2.76
C LYS A 22 -1.15 10.85 -3.32
N ILE A 23 -0.45 9.81 -2.85
CA ILE A 23 -0.55 8.45 -3.37
C ILE A 23 -0.70 7.45 -2.21
N CYS A 24 -1.58 6.48 -2.38
CA CYS A 24 -1.58 5.26 -1.59
C CYS A 24 -0.76 4.17 -2.28
N PHE A 25 0.08 3.47 -1.54
CA PHE A 25 0.83 2.33 -2.07
C PHE A 25 0.40 1.01 -1.40
N LYS A 26 0.58 -0.09 -2.14
CA LYS A 26 0.50 -1.48 -1.66
C LYS A 26 1.69 -2.25 -2.22
N LYS A 27 2.49 -2.86 -1.34
CA LYS A 27 3.59 -3.75 -1.71
C LYS A 27 3.39 -5.16 -1.20
N PHE A 28 3.87 -6.16 -1.92
CA PHE A 28 3.92 -7.55 -1.44
C PHE A 28 4.99 -8.36 -2.20
N ASP A 29 5.56 -9.38 -1.53
CA ASP A 29 6.48 -10.33 -2.18
C ASP A 29 5.67 -11.31 -3.06
N GLN A 30 6.10 -11.48 -4.30
CA GLN A 30 5.48 -12.37 -5.28
C GLN A 30 5.53 -13.85 -4.86
N ARG A 31 6.55 -14.25 -4.09
CA ARG A 31 6.78 -15.65 -3.68
C ARG A 31 5.86 -16.11 -2.55
N ASN A 32 5.41 -15.18 -1.71
CA ASN A 32 4.60 -15.51 -0.54
C ASN A 32 3.12 -15.57 -0.93
N LEU A 33 2.73 -16.64 -1.64
CA LEU A 33 1.34 -16.89 -2.02
C LEU A 33 0.48 -17.30 -0.82
N LEU A 34 1.04 -18.08 0.10
CA LEU A 34 0.42 -18.45 1.37
C LEU A 34 0.72 -17.38 2.42
N GLY A 35 -0.33 -16.78 3.00
CA GLY A 35 -0.18 -15.74 4.03
C GLY A 35 0.31 -14.39 3.51
N LYS A 36 -0.15 -13.96 2.32
CA LYS A 36 0.17 -12.64 1.73
C LYS A 36 0.04 -11.53 2.78
N ARG A 37 1.18 -10.93 3.13
CA ARG A 37 1.26 -9.72 3.94
C ARG A 37 1.56 -8.54 3.03
N TYR A 38 0.68 -7.56 3.07
CA TYR A 38 0.86 -6.33 2.31
C TYR A 38 1.59 -5.30 3.16
N ARG A 39 2.43 -4.48 2.53
CA ARG A 39 2.88 -3.23 3.12
C ARG A 39 2.11 -2.11 2.46
N ARG A 40 1.30 -1.41 3.24
CA ARG A 40 0.42 -0.35 2.76
C ARG A 40 0.69 0.97 3.46
N GLY A 41 0.43 2.08 2.79
CA GLY A 41 0.52 3.39 3.40
C GLY A 41 0.40 4.53 2.39
N CYS A 42 0.72 5.71 2.87
CA CYS A 42 0.80 6.95 2.09
C CYS A 42 2.22 7.14 1.53
N ALA A 43 2.34 7.81 0.39
CA ALA A 43 3.59 8.24 -0.18
C ALA A 43 3.41 9.50 -1.04
N ALA A 44 4.47 10.29 -1.18
CA ALA A 44 4.50 11.42 -2.12
C ALA A 44 4.64 10.96 -3.58
N THR A 45 5.42 9.90 -3.80
CA THR A 45 5.64 9.26 -5.12
C THR A 45 5.38 7.77 -5.01
N CYS A 46 5.11 7.11 -6.14
CA CYS A 46 4.96 5.65 -6.14
C CYS A 46 6.31 5.00 -5.80
N PRO A 47 6.42 4.24 -4.70
CA PRO A 47 7.72 3.69 -4.30
C PRO A 47 8.28 2.71 -5.33
N GLU A 48 9.61 2.68 -5.46
CA GLU A 48 10.25 1.68 -6.31
C GLU A 48 10.01 0.25 -5.80
N ALA A 49 9.88 -0.67 -6.75
CA ALA A 49 9.74 -2.10 -6.49
C ALA A 49 11.11 -2.74 -6.32
N LYS A 50 11.30 -3.50 -5.22
CA LYS A 50 12.48 -4.35 -5.06
C LYS A 50 12.37 -5.62 -5.92
N PRO A 51 13.48 -6.34 -6.19
CA PRO A 51 13.41 -7.63 -6.84
C PRO A 51 12.41 -8.57 -6.15
N ARG A 52 11.47 -9.12 -6.93
CA ARG A 52 10.37 -10.01 -6.47
C ARG A 52 9.29 -9.32 -5.62
N GLU A 53 9.29 -8.00 -5.52
CA GLU A 53 8.22 -7.21 -4.91
C GLU A 53 7.31 -6.65 -6.00
N ILE A 54 5.99 -6.76 -5.82
CA ILE A 54 5.02 -5.99 -6.61
C ILE A 54 4.68 -4.73 -5.84
N VAL A 55 4.72 -3.58 -6.52
CA VAL A 55 4.22 -2.31 -6.01
C VAL A 55 3.02 -1.87 -6.85
N GLN A 56 1.93 -1.55 -6.18
CA GLN A 56 0.73 -0.94 -6.77
C GLN A 56 0.49 0.41 -6.11
N CYS A 57 0.14 1.40 -6.92
CA CYS A 57 -0.11 2.77 -6.48
C CYS A 57 -1.41 3.30 -7.06
N CYS A 58 -2.09 4.15 -6.30
CA CYS A 58 -3.36 4.76 -6.68
C CYS A 58 -3.59 6.05 -5.87
N SER A 59 -4.48 6.92 -6.33
CA SER A 59 -4.59 8.30 -5.79
C SER A 59 -5.99 8.65 -5.25
N THR A 60 -6.79 7.65 -4.89
CA THR A 60 -8.14 7.83 -4.30
C THR A 60 -8.22 7.23 -2.90
N ASP A 61 -9.19 7.64 -2.09
CA ASP A 61 -9.29 7.18 -0.70
C ASP A 61 -9.46 5.65 -0.61
N LYS A 62 -8.62 5.01 0.21
CA LYS A 62 -8.59 3.57 0.52
C LYS A 62 -8.44 2.68 -0.71
N CYS A 63 -7.87 3.21 -1.79
CA CYS A 63 -7.71 2.50 -3.06
C CYS A 63 -6.67 1.37 -3.01
N ASN A 64 -5.75 1.39 -2.04
CA ASN A 64 -4.66 0.42 -1.90
C ASN A 64 -5.08 -0.89 -1.20
N ARG A 65 -6.28 -1.38 -1.48
CA ARG A 65 -6.81 -2.63 -0.90
C ARG A 65 -6.01 -3.84 -1.34
#